data_AF-A0A3D3EYI9-F1
#
_entry.id   AF-A0A3D3EYI9-F1
#
_cell.length_a   1.000
_cell.length_b   1.000
_cell.length_c   1.000
_cell.angle_alpha   90.00
_cell.angle_beta   90.00
_cell.angle_gamma   90.00
#
_symmetry.space_group_name_H-M   'P 1'
#
loop_
_entity.id
_entity.type
_entity.pdbx_description
1 polymer ?
#
loop_
_entity_poly.entity_id
_entity_poly.type
_entity_poly.pdbx_seq_one_letter_code
_entity_poly.pdbx_strand_id
1 'polypeptide(L)'
;MALISQMVLSAGIITAVEFLVGLVVNVWLKLNVWDYSNLPYNIMGQVCLIYTNVWFFLSLPAILLDDYLRYFLLKEEKPRYKIF
;
A
#
# COMPACT_ATOMS: atom_id res chain seq x y z
N MET A 1 -10.69 -8.90 -11.13
CA MET A 1 -10.96 -7.51 -10.70
C MET A 1 -10.13 -6.57 -11.57
N ALA A 2 -10.61 -5.36 -11.89
CA ALA A 2 -9.83 -4.41 -12.69
C ALA A 2 -8.52 -4.03 -11.97
N LEU A 3 -7.43 -3.86 -12.71
CA LEU A 3 -6.10 -3.59 -12.17
C LEU A 3 -6.10 -2.32 -11.33
N ILE A 4 -6.75 -1.26 -11.80
CA ILE A 4 -6.89 -0.01 -11.05
C ILE A 4 -7.61 -0.24 -9.72
N SER A 5 -8.66 -1.06 -9.69
CA SER A 5 -9.38 -1.39 -8.46
C SER A 5 -8.49 -2.14 -7.46
N GLN A 6 -7.60 -3.02 -7.95
CA GLN A 6 -6.64 -3.71 -7.09
C GLN A 6 -5.60 -2.74 -6.53
N MET A 7 -5.15 -1.78 -7.33
CA MET A 7 -4.19 -0.76 -6.90
C MET A 7 -4.79 0.18 -5.84
N VAL A 8 -6.04 0.63 -6.03
CA VAL A 8 -6.77 1.44 -5.03
C VAL A 8 -6.93 0.67 -3.73
N LEU A 9 -7.35 -0.60 -3.81
CA LEU A 9 -7.52 -1.45 -2.63
C LEU A 9 -6.18 -1.65 -1.90
N SER A 10 -5.10 -1.93 -2.64
CA SER A 10 -3.76 -2.12 -2.09
C SER A 10 -3.26 -0.87 -1.36
N ALA A 11 -3.36 0.30 -2.00
CA ALA A 11 -2.97 1.56 -1.37
C ALA A 11 -3.78 1.87 -0.12
N GLY A 12 -5.10 1.61 -0.15
CA GLY A 12 -5.99 1.78 0.99
C GLY A 12 -5.62 0.87 2.16
N ILE A 13 -5.37 -0.41 1.91
CA ILE A 13 -4.97 -1.39 2.94
C ILE A 13 -3.63 -0.98 3.55
N ILE A 14 -2.62 -0.67 2.73
CA ILE A 14 -1.29 -0.27 3.23
C ILE A 14 -1.41 0.98 4.10
N THR A 15 -2.14 2.00 3.63
CA THR A 15 -2.35 3.25 4.39
C THR A 15 -3.09 2.99 5.70
N ALA A 16 -4.11 2.12 5.72
CA ALA A 16 -4.85 1.80 6.94
C ALA A 16 -3.96 1.07 7.96
N VAL A 17 -3.16 0.11 7.51
CA VAL A 17 -2.21 -0.62 8.37
C VAL A 17 -1.13 0.32 8.89
N GLU A 18 -0.56 1.17 8.03
CA GLU A 18 0.44 2.18 8.41
C GLU A 18 -0.11 3.13 9.47
N PHE A 19 -1.36 3.59 9.33
CA PHE A 19 -2.01 4.43 10.33
C PHE A 19 -2.18 3.71 11.67
N LEU A 20 -2.72 2.49 11.68
CA LEU A 20 -2.94 1.71 12.91
C LEU A 20 -1.63 1.39 13.63
N VAL A 21 -0.60 0.98 12.87
CA VAL A 21 0.73 0.72 13.42
C VAL A 21 1.33 2.03 13.95
N GLY A 22 1.23 3.12 13.20
CA GLY A 22 1.66 4.46 13.60
C GLY A 22 1.06 4.90 14.94
N LEU A 23 -0.24 4.68 15.14
CA LEU A 23 -0.88 4.96 16.44
C LEU A 23 -0.24 4.18 17.59
N VAL A 24 0.07 2.90 17.39
CA VAL A 24 0.74 2.09 18.42
C VAL A 24 2.17 2.58 18.65
N VAL A 25 2.99 2.71 17.60
CA VAL A 25 4.42 2.98 17.75
C VAL A 25 4.74 4.44 18.10
N ASN A 26 3.96 5.40 17.59
CA ASN A 26 4.24 6.82 17.78
C ASN A 26 3.36 7.47 18.85
N VAL A 27 2.07 7.13 18.92
CA VAL A 27 1.19 7.71 19.95
C VAL A 27 1.36 6.99 21.28
N TRP A 28 1.35 5.66 21.29
CA TRP A 28 1.45 4.90 22.54
C TRP A 28 2.91 4.74 22.99
N LEU A 29 3.81 4.28 22.11
CA LEU A 29 5.19 3.98 22.48
C LEU A 29 6.18 5.15 22.30
N LYS A 30 5.75 6.26 21.66
CA LYS A 30 6.56 7.48 21.44
C LYS A 30 7.90 7.23 20.72
N LEU A 31 7.93 6.27 19.80
CA LEU A 31 9.16 5.88 19.09
C LEU A 31 9.51 6.79 17.91
N ASN A 32 8.58 7.65 17.45
CA ASN A 32 8.74 8.59 16.34
C ASN A 32 9.24 7.94 15.03
N VAL A 33 8.71 6.77 14.70
CA VAL A 33 9.00 6.00 13.49
C VAL A 33 8.09 6.48 12.35
N TRP A 34 8.66 6.81 11.18
CA TRP A 34 7.89 7.27 10.01
C TRP A 34 7.01 8.50 10.29
N ASP A 35 7.61 9.52 10.90
CA ASP A 35 6.91 10.77 11.22
C ASP A 35 6.68 11.64 9.97
N TYR A 36 5.40 11.76 9.58
CA TYR A 36 4.94 12.58 8.45
C TYR A 36 4.34 13.93 8.89
N SER A 37 4.52 14.35 10.14
CA SER A 37 3.91 15.57 10.69
C SER A 37 4.27 16.85 9.91
N ASN A 38 5.43 16.86 9.27
CA ASN A 38 5.93 18.00 8.48
C ASN A 38 5.45 18.01 7.01
N LEU A 39 4.66 17.01 6.60
CA LEU A 39 4.17 16.89 5.23
C LEU A 39 2.72 17.37 5.10
N PRO A 40 2.34 17.99 3.98
CA PRO A 40 0.96 18.42 3.76
C PRO A 40 0.03 17.20 3.63
N TYR A 41 -1.23 17.39 4.02
CA TYR A 41 -2.26 16.34 3.97
C TYR A 41 -1.89 15.08 4.77
N ASN A 42 -1.15 15.24 5.87
CA ASN A 42 -0.93 14.18 6.83
C ASN A 42 -2.12 14.03 7.78
N ILE A 43 -2.30 12.82 8.32
CA ILE A 43 -3.26 12.52 9.37
C ILE A 43 -2.47 12.10 10.61
N MET A 44 -2.49 12.96 11.63
CA MET A 44 -1.80 12.75 12.92
C MET A 44 -0.29 12.46 12.79
N GLY A 45 0.34 12.88 11.69
CA GLY A 45 1.73 12.54 11.38
C GLY A 45 2.01 11.06 11.10
N GLN A 46 0.97 10.21 10.99
CA GLN A 46 1.13 8.75 10.86
C GLN A 46 1.01 8.25 9.41
N VAL A 47 0.18 8.92 8.61
CA VAL A 47 0.06 8.69 7.17
C VAL A 47 -0.09 10.03 6.46
N CYS A 48 0.22 10.08 5.17
CA CYS A 48 -0.08 11.25 4.35
C CYS A 48 -0.49 10.87 2.93
N LEU A 49 -1.22 11.79 2.29
CA LEU A 49 -1.74 11.56 0.94
C LEU A 49 -0.63 11.33 -0.10
N ILE A 50 0.54 11.96 0.07
CA ILE A 50 1.68 11.78 -0.85
C ILE A 50 2.12 10.32 -0.86
N TYR A 51 2.34 9.71 0.30
CA TYR A 51 2.77 8.32 0.39
C TYR A 51 1.67 7.33 0.02
N THR A 52 0.40 7.62 0.30
CA THR A 52 -0.71 6.82 -0.24
C THR A 52 -0.70 6.76 -1.78
N ASN A 53 -0.38 7.87 -2.46
CA ASN A 53 -0.20 7.86 -3.91
C ASN A 53 1.02 7.04 -4.34
N VAL A 54 2.13 7.12 -3.59
CA VAL A 54 3.30 6.26 -3.85
C VAL A 54 2.93 4.78 -3.71
N TRP A 55 2.17 4.40 -2.68
CA TRP A 55 1.68 3.02 -2.50
C TRP A 55 0.76 2.58 -3.65
N PHE A 56 -0.06 3.48 -4.17
CA PHE A 56 -0.87 3.21 -5.36
C PHE A 56 0.01 2.86 -6.57
N PHE A 57 1.01 3.67 -6.90
CA PHE A 57 1.89 3.37 -8.03
C PHE A 57 2.78 2.15 -7.79
N LEU A 58 3.27 1.95 -6.55
CA LEU A 58 4.10 0.81 -6.18
C LEU A 58 3.32 -0.51 -6.17
N SER A 59 2.01 -0.46 -5.95
CA SER A 59 1.16 -1.65 -6.02
C SER A 59 1.16 -2.28 -7.42
N LEU A 60 1.37 -1.51 -8.49
CA LEU A 60 1.41 -2.05 -9.85
C LEU A 60 2.52 -3.10 -10.04
N PRO A 61 3.82 -2.79 -9.86
CA PRO A 61 4.86 -3.81 -9.97
C PRO A 61 4.71 -4.92 -8.92
N ALA A 62 4.14 -4.64 -7.74
CA ALA A 62 3.89 -5.66 -6.72
C ALA A 62 2.83 -6.68 -7.17
N ILE A 63 1.71 -6.23 -7.74
CA ILE A 63 0.64 -7.09 -8.28
C ILE A 63 1.19 -7.94 -9.42
N LEU A 64 1.92 -7.33 -10.37
CA LEU A 64 2.54 -8.07 -11.46
C LEU A 64 3.48 -9.15 -10.93
N LEU A 65 4.34 -8.80 -9.98
CA LEU A 65 5.28 -9.74 -9.39
C LEU A 65 4.56 -10.89 -8.66
N ASP A 66 3.54 -10.61 -7.86
CA ASP A 66 2.74 -11.63 -7.16
C ASP A 66 2.10 -12.61 -8.16
N ASP A 67 1.46 -12.10 -9.20
CA ASP A 67 0.83 -12.92 -10.24
C ASP A 67 1.84 -13.79 -11.00
N TYR A 68 3.00 -13.24 -11.36
CA TYR A 68 4.05 -14.03 -12.01
C TYR A 68 4.65 -15.07 -11.07
N LEU A 69 4.84 -14.74 -9.79
CA LEU A 69 5.30 -15.71 -8.79
C LEU A 69 4.31 -16.87 -8.64
N ARG A 70 3.00 -16.58 -8.59
CA ARG A 70 1.95 -17.61 -8.57
C ARG A 70 1.98 -18.47 -9.83
N TYR A 71 2.11 -17.85 -11.00
CA TYR A 71 2.25 -18.57 -12.26
C TYR A 71 3.45 -19.53 -12.25
N PHE A 72 4.63 -19.05 -11.83
CA PHE A 72 5.86 -19.85 -11.86
C PHE A 72 5.91 -20.92 -10.76
N LEU A 73 5.52 -20.57 -9.53
CA LEU A 73 5.66 -21.45 -8.36
C LEU A 73 4.47 -22.39 -8.18
N LEU A 74 3.26 -21.90 -8.45
CA LEU A 74 2.01 -22.65 -8.23
C LEU A 74 1.46 -23.26 -9.53
N LYS A 75 2.08 -22.97 -10.70
CA LYS A 75 1.63 -23.40 -12.03
C LYS A 75 0.18 -23.03 -12.32
N GLU A 76 -0.26 -21.90 -11.79
CA GLU A 76 -1.57 -21.32 -12.08
C GLU A 76 -1.65 -20.87 -13.56
N GLU A 77 -2.84 -20.48 -14.00
CA GLU A 77 -3.01 -19.94 -15.35
C GLU A 77 -2.23 -18.63 -15.54
N LYS A 78 -1.80 -18.36 -16.78
CA LYS A 78 -1.08 -17.12 -17.11
C LYS A 78 -1.94 -15.89 -16.74
N PRO A 79 -1.40 -14.90 -16.02
CA PRO A 79 -2.19 -13.78 -15.56
C PRO A 79 -2.76 -12.97 -16.73
N ARG A 80 -4.03 -12.56 -16.58
CA ARG A 80 -4.76 -11.73 -17.55
C ARG A 80 -5.24 -10.46 -16.85
N TYR A 81 -4.76 -9.31 -17.33
CA TYR A 81 -5.06 -8.01 -16.73
C TYR A 81 -6.22 -7.33 -17.45
N LYS A 82 -7.19 -6.85 -16.67
CA LYS A 82 -8.25 -5.95 -17.14
C LYS A 82 -7.95 -4.56 -16.58
N ILE A 83 -7.72 -3.56 -17.43
CA ILE A 83 -7.35 -2.21 -16.96
C ILE A 83 -8.55 -1.50 -16.32
N PHE A 84 -9.74 -1.64 -16.91
CA PHE A 84 -11.03 -1.08 -16.47
C PHE A 84 -12.11 -2.17 -16.50
#